data_AF-A0A3P3WGE5-F1
#
_entry.id   AF-A0A3P3WGE5-F1
#
_cell.length_a   1.000
_cell.length_b   1.000
_cell.length_c   1.000
_cell.angle_alpha   90.00
_cell.angle_beta   90.00
_cell.angle_gamma   90.00
#
_symmetry.space_group_name_H-M   'P 1'
#
loop_
_entity.id
_entity.type
_entity.pdbx_description
1 polymer ?
#
loop_
_entity_poly.entity_id
_entity_poly.type
_entity_poly.pdbx_seq_one_letter_code
_entity_poly.pdbx_strand_id
1 'polypeptide(L)'
;MRKTILTFLFVTCCISMNAQSTIDRATIKSSPDQVAEFCMEDIKLLSENFNQITDKQVKALYNLFEIKYTALSKDLTEKELTDLTNSIKERTKIVLGDDLYIEVSQNQDLFYRITGLAYLAQE
;
A
#
# COMPACT_ATOMS: atom_id res chain seq x y z
N MET A 1 -56.88 20.45 -7.45
CA MET A 1 -55.86 19.90 -6.53
C MET A 1 -55.09 18.80 -7.26
N ARG A 2 -53.88 19.08 -7.72
CA ARG A 2 -52.97 18.07 -8.31
C ARG A 2 -51.70 18.05 -7.45
N LYS A 3 -51.38 16.86 -6.97
CA LYS A 3 -50.20 16.53 -6.17
C LYS A 3 -48.98 16.56 -7.11
N THR A 4 -47.92 17.27 -6.76
CA THR A 4 -46.63 17.16 -7.43
C THR A 4 -45.60 16.66 -6.44
N ILE A 5 -44.94 15.59 -6.84
CA ILE A 5 -44.10 14.69 -6.08
C ILE A 5 -42.74 15.34 -5.78
N LEU A 6 -42.28 15.12 -4.55
CA LEU A 6 -40.97 15.45 -4.01
C LEU A 6 -39.89 14.68 -4.78
N THR A 7 -38.95 15.37 -5.42
CA THR A 7 -37.77 14.73 -6.02
C THR A 7 -36.57 15.00 -5.11
N PHE A 8 -36.25 14.02 -4.27
CA PHE A 8 -34.97 13.92 -3.58
C PHE A 8 -33.89 13.63 -4.62
N LEU A 9 -33.02 14.59 -4.91
CA LEU A 9 -31.79 14.33 -5.67
C LEU A 9 -30.67 14.05 -4.65
N PHE A 10 -30.50 12.77 -4.31
CA PHE A 10 -29.27 12.28 -3.69
C PHE A 10 -28.16 12.38 -4.74
N VAL A 11 -27.26 13.35 -4.59
CA VAL A 11 -25.98 13.36 -5.30
C VAL A 11 -25.05 12.42 -4.52
N THR A 12 -25.12 11.13 -4.81
CA THR A 12 -24.04 10.19 -4.50
C THR A 12 -22.93 10.47 -5.52
N CYS A 13 -21.98 11.33 -5.15
CA CYS A 13 -20.69 11.37 -5.83
C CYS A 13 -20.01 10.00 -5.60
N CYS A 14 -20.16 9.11 -6.58
CA CYS A 14 -19.30 7.96 -6.75
C CYS A 14 -17.86 8.47 -6.91
N ILE A 15 -17.10 8.53 -5.82
CA ILE A 15 -15.65 8.57 -5.93
C ILE A 15 -15.27 7.17 -6.37
N SER A 16 -14.98 7.04 -7.66
CA SER A 16 -14.33 5.87 -8.23
C SER A 16 -13.00 5.68 -7.51
N MET A 17 -13.01 4.86 -6.46
CA MET A 17 -11.80 4.33 -5.84
C MET A 17 -11.08 3.55 -6.93
N ASN A 18 -9.98 4.10 -7.43
CA ASN A 18 -9.07 3.34 -8.27
C ASN A 18 -8.45 2.30 -7.32
N ALA A 19 -9.05 1.12 -7.24
CA ALA A 19 -8.59 0.05 -6.36
C ALA A 19 -7.16 -0.30 -6.77
N GLN A 20 -6.20 0.25 -6.04
CA GLN A 20 -4.79 0.06 -6.32
C GLN A 20 -4.46 -1.37 -5.87
N SER A 21 -4.53 -2.32 -6.80
CA SER A 21 -4.56 -3.74 -6.43
C SER A 21 -3.28 -4.13 -5.71
N THR A 22 -3.39 -4.73 -4.53
CA THR A 22 -2.23 -5.32 -3.85
C THR A 22 -1.67 -6.47 -4.71
N ILE A 23 -0.36 -6.68 -4.70
CA ILE A 23 0.26 -7.84 -5.37
C ILE A 23 -0.14 -9.09 -4.58
N ASP A 24 -0.72 -10.11 -5.21
CA ASP A 24 -1.18 -11.31 -4.51
C ASP A 24 -0.02 -12.09 -3.87
N ARG A 25 -0.21 -12.61 -2.64
CA ARG A 25 0.82 -13.36 -1.92
C ARG A 25 1.28 -14.63 -2.67
N ALA A 26 0.39 -15.31 -3.38
CA ALA A 26 0.72 -16.46 -4.22
C ALA A 26 1.62 -16.06 -5.40
N THR A 27 1.40 -14.88 -5.98
CA THR A 27 2.29 -14.32 -7.02
C THR A 27 3.68 -14.07 -6.47
N ILE A 28 3.79 -13.45 -5.29
CA ILE A 28 5.08 -13.16 -4.64
C ILE A 28 5.85 -14.44 -4.33
N LYS A 29 5.17 -15.48 -3.84
CA LYS A 29 5.78 -16.80 -3.54
C LYS A 29 6.22 -17.55 -4.80
N SER A 30 5.44 -17.47 -5.88
CA SER A 30 5.73 -18.19 -7.12
C SER A 30 6.75 -17.49 -8.02
N SER A 31 7.06 -16.21 -7.76
CA SER A 31 7.99 -15.39 -8.57
C SER A 31 9.04 -14.68 -7.69
N PRO A 32 9.90 -15.42 -6.96
CA PRO A 32 10.91 -14.83 -6.07
C PRO A 32 11.99 -14.03 -6.82
N ASP A 33 12.12 -14.23 -8.12
CA ASP A 33 12.99 -13.48 -9.03
C ASP A 33 12.42 -12.09 -9.38
N GLN A 34 11.13 -11.83 -9.16
CA GLN A 34 10.46 -10.56 -9.46
C GLN A 34 10.42 -9.56 -8.28
N VAL A 35 11.18 -9.82 -7.21
CA VAL A 35 11.22 -8.96 -6.03
C VAL A 35 11.58 -7.52 -6.39
N ALA A 36 12.52 -7.31 -7.32
CA ALA A 36 12.94 -5.99 -7.74
C ALA A 36 11.78 -5.22 -8.43
N GLU A 37 11.03 -5.88 -9.29
CA GLU A 37 9.87 -5.35 -9.99
C GLU A 37 8.78 -4.94 -9.00
N PHE A 38 8.49 -5.79 -8.01
CA PHE A 38 7.50 -5.48 -6.97
C PHE A 38 7.89 -4.26 -6.12
N CYS A 39 9.17 -4.15 -5.76
CA CYS A 39 9.70 -2.97 -5.07
C CYS A 39 9.54 -1.70 -5.91
N MET A 40 9.89 -1.76 -7.19
CA MET A 40 9.80 -0.63 -8.10
C MET A 40 8.35 -0.23 -8.39
N GLU A 41 7.42 -1.18 -8.42
CA GLU A 41 6.00 -0.90 -8.54
C GLU A 41 5.51 -0.09 -7.34
N ASP A 42 5.79 -0.51 -6.11
CA ASP A 42 5.40 0.21 -4.89
C ASP A 42 6.01 1.63 -4.83
N ILE A 43 7.27 1.78 -5.22
CA ILE A 43 7.93 3.09 -5.30
C ILE A 43 7.27 3.97 -6.36
N LYS A 44 7.00 3.42 -7.54
CA LYS A 44 6.34 4.16 -8.61
C LYS A 44 4.98 4.66 -8.17
N LEU A 45 4.18 3.80 -7.53
CA LEU A 45 2.88 4.17 -6.99
C LEU A 45 2.98 5.29 -5.96
N LEU A 46 3.97 5.23 -5.07
CA LEU A 46 4.26 6.30 -4.12
C LEU A 46 4.65 7.60 -4.84
N SER A 47 5.54 7.56 -5.82
CA SER A 47 5.98 8.75 -6.57
C SER A 47 4.89 9.37 -7.45
N GLU A 48 3.95 8.58 -7.95
CA GLU A 48 2.78 9.07 -8.72
C GLU A 48 1.73 9.75 -7.83
N ASN A 49 1.66 9.37 -6.55
CA ASN A 49 0.70 9.95 -5.60
C ASN A 49 1.30 11.10 -4.77
N PHE A 50 2.62 11.13 -4.58
CA PHE A 50 3.30 12.10 -3.71
C PHE A 50 4.54 12.69 -4.38
N ASN A 51 4.42 13.96 -4.81
CA ASN A 51 5.48 14.68 -5.54
C ASN A 51 6.71 15.03 -4.70
N GLN A 52 6.67 14.80 -3.39
CA GLN A 52 7.70 15.20 -2.42
C GLN A 52 8.67 14.08 -2.03
N ILE A 53 8.58 12.91 -2.67
CA ILE A 53 9.51 11.80 -2.42
C ILE A 53 10.87 12.09 -3.05
N THR A 54 11.90 12.17 -2.22
CA THR A 54 13.28 12.43 -2.64
C THR A 54 14.01 11.16 -3.12
N ASP A 55 15.03 11.29 -3.95
CA ASP A 55 15.89 10.17 -4.39
C ASP A 55 16.48 9.37 -3.21
N LYS A 56 16.80 10.05 -2.10
CA LYS A 56 17.31 9.40 -0.90
C LYS A 56 16.23 8.50 -0.26
N GLN A 57 14.99 8.97 -0.22
CA GLN A 57 13.85 8.19 0.26
C GLN A 57 13.54 7.04 -0.69
N VAL A 58 13.56 7.25 -2.01
CA VAL A 58 13.41 6.19 -3.02
C VAL A 58 14.38 5.04 -2.75
N LYS A 59 15.67 5.33 -2.59
CA LYS A 59 16.69 4.30 -2.30
C LYS A 59 16.43 3.58 -0.97
N ALA A 60 16.03 4.30 0.06
CA ALA A 60 15.74 3.71 1.36
C ALA A 60 14.47 2.85 1.36
N LEU A 61 13.42 3.29 0.66
CA LEU A 61 12.19 2.54 0.43
C LEU A 61 12.45 1.29 -0.39
N TYR A 62 13.30 1.35 -1.42
CA TYR A 62 13.68 0.18 -2.21
C TYR A 62 14.26 -0.92 -1.32
N ASN A 63 15.27 -0.59 -0.51
CA ASN A 63 15.88 -1.56 0.40
C ASN A 63 14.86 -2.11 1.42
N LEU A 64 13.92 -1.27 1.86
CA LEU A 64 12.87 -1.67 2.78
C LEU A 64 11.86 -2.63 2.13
N PHE A 65 11.44 -2.34 0.90
CA PHE A 65 10.52 -3.18 0.14
C PHE A 65 11.18 -4.47 -0.31
N GLU A 66 12.49 -4.47 -0.58
CA GLU A 66 13.23 -5.69 -0.89
C GLU A 66 13.21 -6.65 0.30
N ILE A 67 13.41 -6.15 1.53
CA ILE A 67 13.24 -6.95 2.75
C ILE A 67 11.80 -7.49 2.84
N LYS A 68 10.80 -6.65 2.59
CA LYS A 68 9.38 -7.04 2.63
C LYS A 68 9.08 -8.17 1.65
N TYR A 69 9.36 -7.98 0.37
CA TYR A 69 9.02 -8.94 -0.68
C TYR A 69 9.87 -10.22 -0.62
N THR A 70 11.13 -10.13 -0.21
CA THR A 70 11.98 -11.32 0.05
C THR A 70 11.47 -12.15 1.22
N ALA A 71 10.88 -11.52 2.24
CA ALA A 71 10.26 -12.24 3.35
C ALA A 71 8.91 -12.83 2.94
N LEU A 72 8.08 -12.07 2.22
CA LEU A 72 6.77 -12.51 1.74
C LEU A 72 6.85 -13.66 0.72
N SER A 73 7.97 -13.79 0.00
CA SER A 73 8.21 -14.92 -0.91
C SER A 73 8.46 -16.24 -0.20
N LYS A 74 8.60 -16.23 1.13
CA LYS A 74 8.78 -17.41 1.98
C LYS A 74 7.47 -17.81 2.66
N ASP A 75 7.46 -19.02 3.21
CA ASP A 75 6.42 -19.44 4.13
C ASP A 75 6.65 -18.78 5.49
N LEU A 76 5.87 -17.73 5.75
CA LEU A 76 5.81 -17.04 7.04
C LEU A 76 4.61 -17.54 7.83
N THR A 77 4.83 -17.82 9.10
CA THR A 77 3.76 -17.94 10.10
C THR A 77 3.04 -16.60 10.29
N GLU A 78 1.83 -16.62 10.86
CA GLU A 78 1.06 -15.42 11.18
C GLU A 78 1.84 -14.44 12.07
N LYS A 79 2.56 -14.98 13.07
CA LYS A 79 3.42 -14.18 13.95
C LYS A 79 4.55 -13.50 13.18
N GLU A 80 5.26 -14.24 12.32
CA GLU A 80 6.33 -13.66 11.51
C GLU A 80 5.81 -12.61 10.52
N LEU A 81 4.64 -12.82 9.94
CA LEU A 81 3.99 -11.87 9.05
C LEU A 81 3.58 -10.59 9.78
N THR A 82 3.06 -10.72 11.00
CA THR A 82 2.72 -9.59 11.87
C THR A 82 3.96 -8.81 12.27
N ASP A 83 5.02 -9.49 12.71
CA ASP A 83 6.29 -8.88 13.09
C ASP A 83 6.95 -8.15 11.90
N LEU A 84 6.93 -8.77 10.72
CA LEU A 84 7.39 -8.15 9.48
C LEU A 84 6.61 -6.88 9.18
N THR A 85 5.27 -6.96 9.16
CA THR A 85 4.40 -5.82 8.83
C THR A 85 4.60 -4.64 9.79
N ASN A 86 4.70 -4.91 11.10
CA ASN A 86 5.00 -3.87 12.08
C ASN A 86 6.37 -3.24 11.84
N SER A 87 7.39 -4.05 11.55
CA SER A 87 8.74 -3.56 11.25
C SER A 87 8.78 -2.68 9.99
N ILE A 88 8.11 -3.11 8.91
CA ILE A 88 8.03 -2.32 7.67
C ILE A 88 7.28 -1.01 7.92
N LYS A 89 6.16 -1.03 8.66
CA LYS A 89 5.38 0.16 9.00
C LYS A 89 6.20 1.20 9.77
N GLU A 90 6.90 0.77 10.83
CA GLU A 90 7.76 1.66 11.63
C GLU A 90 8.91 2.25 10.80
N ARG A 91 9.57 1.43 9.98
CA ARG A 91 10.68 1.89 9.13
C ARG A 91 10.20 2.80 8.01
N THR A 92 9.01 2.56 7.46
CA THR A 92 8.39 3.43 6.45
C THR A 92 8.17 4.83 7.04
N LYS A 93 7.68 4.92 8.28
CA LYS A 93 7.56 6.20 9.00
C LYS A 93 8.89 6.93 9.12
N ILE A 94 9.96 6.21 9.48
CA ILE A 94 11.31 6.80 9.60
C ILE A 94 11.82 7.33 8.25
N VAL A 95 11.61 6.56 7.17
CA VAL A 95 12.08 6.94 5.83
C VAL A 95 11.31 8.13 5.27
N LEU A 96 9.99 8.12 5.39
CA LEU A 96 9.14 9.17 4.84
C LEU A 96 9.15 10.46 5.69
N GLY A 97 9.39 10.34 7.00
CA GLY A 97 9.17 11.43 7.95
C GLY A 97 7.70 11.56 8.32
N ASP A 98 7.41 12.27 9.42
CA ASP A 98 6.07 12.31 10.02
C ASP A 98 5.00 12.87 9.05
N ASP A 99 5.27 14.01 8.40
CA ASP A 99 4.28 14.70 7.56
C ASP A 99 3.87 13.87 6.35
N LEU A 100 4.85 13.40 5.57
CA LEU A 100 4.59 12.58 4.39
C LEU A 100 4.02 11.20 4.78
N TYR A 101 4.43 10.64 5.91
CA TYR A 101 3.84 9.39 6.39
C TYR A 101 2.34 9.56 6.74
N ILE A 102 1.96 10.69 7.37
CA ILE A 102 0.55 11.00 7.63
C ILE A 102 -0.22 11.13 6.32
N GLU A 103 0.31 11.86 5.34
CA GLU A 103 -0.31 12.02 4.02
C GLU A 103 -0.51 10.67 3.32
N VAL A 104 0.53 9.83 3.30
CA VAL A 104 0.46 8.48 2.72
C VAL A 104 -0.57 7.61 3.43
N SER A 105 -0.71 7.74 4.76
CA SER A 105 -1.67 6.97 5.55
C SER A 105 -3.14 7.32 5.26
N GLN A 106 -3.40 8.47 4.63
CA GLN A 106 -4.74 8.85 4.16
C GLN A 106 -5.18 8.09 2.91
N ASN A 107 -4.22 7.61 2.09
CA ASN A 107 -4.50 6.67 1.01
C ASN A 107 -4.40 5.25 1.57
N GLN A 108 -5.51 4.75 2.12
CA GLN A 108 -5.55 3.48 2.86
C GLN A 108 -5.03 2.29 2.03
N ASP A 109 -5.43 2.17 0.77
CA ASP A 109 -5.04 1.05 -0.10
C ASP A 109 -3.53 1.05 -0.34
N LEU A 110 -2.97 2.21 -0.70
CA LEU A 110 -1.53 2.35 -0.90
C LEU A 110 -0.77 2.12 0.41
N PHE A 111 -1.25 2.70 1.52
CA PHE A 111 -0.65 2.52 2.84
C PHE A 111 -0.62 1.05 3.26
N TYR A 112 -1.71 0.32 3.06
CA TYR A 112 -1.80 -1.10 3.42
C TYR A 112 -0.88 -1.96 2.57
N ARG A 113 -0.78 -1.63 1.28
CA ARG A 113 0.11 -2.30 0.33
C ARG A 113 1.59 -2.09 0.68
N ILE A 114 2.03 -0.84 0.87
CA ILE A 114 3.45 -0.55 1.11
C ILE A 114 3.92 -1.06 2.48
N THR A 115 3.06 -1.02 3.50
CA THR A 115 3.38 -1.48 4.86
C THR A 115 3.27 -2.99 5.03
N GLY A 116 2.54 -3.67 4.13
CA GLY A 116 2.26 -5.10 4.21
C GLY A 116 1.00 -5.46 5.01
N LEU A 117 0.26 -4.49 5.54
CA LEU A 117 -1.02 -4.72 6.23
C LEU A 117 -2.04 -5.45 5.35
N ALA A 118 -1.99 -5.23 4.03
CA ALA A 118 -2.87 -5.92 3.08
C ALA A 118 -2.72 -7.45 3.12
N TYR A 119 -1.55 -7.97 3.53
CA TYR A 119 -1.28 -9.41 3.59
C TYR A 119 -1.77 -10.07 4.88
N LEU A 120 -2.07 -9.29 5.93
CA LEU A 120 -2.67 -9.81 7.16
C LEU A 120 -4.13 -10.22 6.97
N ALA A 121 -4.79 -9.72 5.92
CA ALA A 121 -6.21 -9.98 5.63
C ALA A 121 -6.45 -11.04 4.55
N GLN A 122 -5.39 -11.56 3.91
CA GLN A 122 -5.47 -12.51 2.78
C GLN A 122 -5.40 -13.98 3.24
N GLU A 123 -6.12 -14.33 4.30
CA GLU A 123 -6.27 -15.73 4.74
C GLU A 123 -7.05 -16.60 3.74
#